data_AF-A0A1X9Z9P3-F1
#
_entry.id   AF-A0A1X9Z9P3-F1
#
_cell.length_a   1.000
_cell.length_b   1.000
_cell.length_c   1.000
_cell.angle_alpha   90.00
_cell.angle_beta   90.00
_cell.angle_gamma   90.00
#
_symmetry.space_group_name_H-M   'P 1'
#
loop_
_entity.id
_entity.type
_entity.pdbx_description
1 polymer ?
#
loop_
_entity_poly.entity_id
_entity_poly.type
_entity_poly.pdbx_seq_one_letter_code
_entity_poly.pdbx_strand_id
1 'polypeptide(L)'
;MIPEHFKQNIQLGIKVYGFEVQVDYHYWWPEKKSEAEQGPLKCHAEFRSDSPVISNTGYRSHFFYADLLRYSTHSTLEDLLIEIGEYLARENGYEPPSLGNQLSLF
;
A
#
# COMPACT_ATOMS: atom_id res chain seq x y z
N MET A 1 -6.09 18.05 9.28
CA MET A 1 -7.04 17.02 9.73
C MET A 1 -6.85 15.81 8.81
N ILE A 2 -6.84 14.57 9.34
CA ILE A 2 -6.72 13.37 8.47
C ILE A 2 -8.06 13.14 7.77
N PRO A 3 -8.10 12.94 6.43
CA PRO A 3 -9.33 12.63 5.70
C PRO A 3 -10.02 11.35 6.20
N GLU A 4 -11.35 11.36 6.28
CA GLU A 4 -12.15 10.24 6.83
C GLU A 4 -11.97 8.94 6.05
N HIS A 5 -11.79 9.01 4.72
CA HIS A 5 -11.61 7.82 3.90
C HIS A 5 -10.30 7.06 4.17
N PHE A 6 -9.35 7.63 4.93
CA PHE A 6 -8.17 6.88 5.40
C PHE A 6 -8.35 6.27 6.79
N LYS A 7 -9.41 6.63 7.53
CA LYS A 7 -9.65 6.23 8.92
C LYS A 7 -10.49 4.96 9.02
N GLN A 8 -10.09 3.92 8.32
CA GLN A 8 -10.81 2.66 8.26
C GLN A 8 -9.84 1.49 8.29
N ASN A 9 -10.33 0.33 8.75
CA ASN A 9 -9.64 -0.94 8.59
C ASN A 9 -10.39 -1.69 7.50
N ILE A 10 -9.68 -2.07 6.43
CA ILE A 10 -10.31 -2.65 5.24
C ILE A 10 -9.36 -3.58 4.51
N GLN A 11 -9.92 -4.65 3.97
CA GLN A 11 -9.26 -5.51 3.00
C GLN A 11 -9.74 -5.14 1.59
N LEU A 12 -8.80 -4.93 0.67
CA LEU A 12 -9.09 -4.59 -0.72
C LEU A 12 -8.15 -5.32 -1.68
N GLY A 13 -8.63 -5.63 -2.88
CA GLY A 13 -7.82 -6.09 -3.99
C GLY A 13 -7.42 -4.90 -4.86
N ILE A 14 -6.13 -4.77 -5.15
CA ILE A 14 -5.57 -3.73 -6.01
C ILE A 14 -4.75 -4.35 -7.14
N LYS A 15 -4.43 -3.54 -8.16
CA LYS A 15 -3.49 -3.92 -9.22
C LYS A 15 -2.20 -3.13 -9.09
N VAL A 16 -1.08 -3.84 -8.93
CA VAL A 16 0.26 -3.26 -8.96
C VAL A 16 0.94 -3.70 -10.23
N TYR A 17 1.18 -2.76 -11.16
CA TYR A 17 1.71 -3.07 -12.49
C TYR A 17 0.97 -4.20 -13.24
N GLY A 18 -0.35 -4.31 -13.01
CA GLY A 18 -1.20 -5.34 -13.62
C GLY A 18 -1.26 -6.67 -12.85
N PHE A 19 -0.48 -6.85 -11.79
CA PHE A 19 -0.58 -8.01 -10.91
C PHE A 19 -1.62 -7.79 -9.81
N GLU A 20 -2.41 -8.81 -9.54
CA GLU A 20 -3.38 -8.81 -8.43
C GLU A 20 -2.65 -8.87 -7.09
N VAL A 21 -2.97 -7.91 -6.21
CA VAL A 21 -2.41 -7.81 -4.87
C VAL A 21 -3.55 -7.58 -3.87
N GLN A 22 -3.65 -8.44 -2.88
CA GLN A 22 -4.55 -8.29 -1.75
C GLN A 22 -3.87 -7.44 -0.68
N VAL A 23 -4.55 -6.41 -0.19
CA VAL A 23 -4.03 -5.52 0.84
C VAL A 23 -4.96 -5.52 2.04
N ASP A 24 -4.39 -5.80 3.21
CA ASP A 24 -5.06 -5.61 4.50
C ASP A 24 -4.51 -4.32 5.15
N TYR A 25 -5.36 -3.29 5.19
CA TYR A 25 -5.00 -1.96 5.71
C TYR A 25 -5.64 -1.71 7.07
N HIS A 26 -4.81 -1.23 8.00
CA HIS A 26 -5.18 -0.86 9.35
C HIS A 26 -4.75 0.58 9.63
N TYR A 27 -5.71 1.49 9.83
CA TYR A 27 -5.43 2.89 10.13
C TYR A 27 -4.73 3.06 11.50
N TRP A 28 -5.04 2.19 12.46
CA TRP A 28 -4.41 2.20 13.78
C TRP A 28 -3.79 0.84 14.10
N TRP A 29 -2.46 0.80 14.07
CA TRP A 29 -1.66 -0.36 14.47
C TRP A 29 -0.68 -0.01 15.61
N PRO A 30 -0.55 -0.83 16.65
CA PRO A 30 -1.43 -1.95 17.00
C PRO A 30 -2.80 -1.44 17.51
N GLU A 31 -3.86 -2.23 17.30
CA GLU A 31 -5.23 -1.87 17.74
C GLU A 31 -5.35 -1.72 19.26
N LYS A 32 -4.49 -2.40 20.02
CA LYS A 32 -4.36 -2.26 21.47
C LYS A 32 -3.04 -1.58 21.78
N LYS A 33 -3.09 -0.35 22.29
CA LYS A 33 -1.92 0.30 22.88
C LYS A 33 -1.65 -0.31 24.25
N SER A 34 -0.40 -0.69 24.50
CA SER A 34 0.06 -0.83 25.88
C SER A 34 0.12 0.56 26.54
N GLU A 35 -0.09 0.66 27.86
CA GLU A 35 0.01 1.93 28.59
C GLU A 35 1.40 2.60 28.45
N ALA A 36 2.41 1.82 28.07
CA ALA A 36 3.77 2.28 27.81
C ALA A 36 3.95 2.91 26.40
N GLU A 37 3.05 2.66 25.45
CA GLU A 37 3.18 3.16 24.08
C GLU A 37 2.57 4.55 23.91
N GLN A 38 3.33 5.57 24.30
CA GLN A 38 3.06 6.98 24.00
C GLN A 38 3.56 7.38 22.59
N GLY A 39 3.39 6.49 21.60
CA GLY A 39 3.84 6.70 20.24
C GLY A 39 2.80 7.39 19.34
N PRO A 40 3.24 8.09 18.27
CA PRO A 40 2.34 8.60 17.24
C PRO A 40 1.54 7.46 16.60
N LEU A 41 0.33 7.77 16.15
CA LEU A 41 -0.56 6.80 15.49
C LEU A 41 0.12 6.25 14.23
N LYS A 42 0.23 4.92 14.11
CA LYS A 42 0.81 4.24 12.95
C LYS A 42 -0.30 3.55 12.16
N CYS A 43 -0.19 3.61 10.85
CA CYS A 43 -0.93 2.78 9.92
C CYS A 43 -0.08 1.57 9.52
N HIS A 44 -0.76 0.49 9.15
CA HIS A 44 -0.15 -0.75 8.67
C HIS A 44 -0.87 -1.23 7.42
N ALA A 45 -0.11 -1.63 6.40
CA ALA A 45 -0.64 -2.26 5.20
C ALA A 45 0.13 -3.56 4.93
N GLU A 46 -0.59 -4.68 4.87
CA GLU A 46 -0.04 -5.98 4.47
C GLU A 46 -0.38 -6.27 3.02
N PHE A 47 0.65 -6.38 2.18
CA PHE A 47 0.51 -6.72 0.77
C PHE A 47 0.74 -8.22 0.57
N ARG A 48 -0.19 -8.88 -0.12
CA ARG A 48 -0.16 -10.31 -0.45
C ARG A 48 -0.43 -10.51 -1.93
N SER A 49 0.44 -11.22 -2.62
CA SER A 49 0.29 -11.54 -4.04
C SER A 49 0.84 -12.93 -4.32
N ASP A 50 0.22 -13.63 -5.26
CA ASP A 50 0.76 -14.86 -5.82
C ASP A 50 1.95 -14.57 -6.77
N SER A 51 2.09 -13.32 -7.21
CA SER A 51 3.23 -12.85 -7.97
C SER A 51 4.34 -12.38 -7.03
N PRO A 52 5.62 -12.61 -7.37
CA PRO A 52 6.75 -12.05 -6.62
C PRO A 52 6.92 -10.53 -6.82
N VAL A 53 5.94 -9.83 -7.40
CA VAL A 53 6.03 -8.40 -7.74
C VAL A 53 6.34 -7.52 -6.53
N ILE A 54 5.69 -7.75 -5.38
CA ILE A 54 5.88 -6.93 -4.16
C ILE A 54 7.09 -7.39 -3.34
N SER A 55 7.35 -8.70 -3.33
CA SER A 55 8.45 -9.34 -2.62
C SER A 55 8.69 -10.74 -3.19
N ASN A 56 9.89 -11.28 -3.00
CA ASN A 56 10.21 -12.66 -3.43
C ASN A 56 9.29 -13.75 -2.85
N THR A 57 8.64 -13.48 -1.71
CA THR A 57 7.72 -14.42 -1.05
C THR A 57 6.25 -14.11 -1.34
N GLY A 58 5.96 -13.05 -2.08
CA GLY A 58 4.59 -12.57 -2.31
C GLY A 58 3.95 -11.88 -1.11
N TYR A 59 4.65 -11.74 0.03
CA TYR A 59 4.17 -11.05 1.23
C TYR A 59 5.08 -9.87 1.60
N ARG A 60 4.49 -8.72 1.96
CA ARG A 60 5.24 -7.58 2.51
C ARG A 60 4.38 -6.72 3.43
N SER A 61 4.91 -6.42 4.61
CA SER A 61 4.32 -5.43 5.53
C SER A 61 4.92 -4.04 5.30
N HIS A 62 4.09 -3.02 5.35
CA HIS A 62 4.49 -1.62 5.29
C HIS A 62 3.86 -0.82 6.43
N PHE A 63 4.68 -0.05 7.15
CA PHE A 63 4.25 0.78 8.29
C PHE A 63 4.58 2.23 8.02
N PHE A 64 3.66 3.13 8.36
CA PHE A 64 3.87 4.56 8.23
C PHE A 64 3.08 5.33 9.30
N TYR A 65 3.46 6.57 9.57
CA TYR A 65 2.74 7.40 10.53
C TYR A 65 1.46 7.95 9.91
N ALA A 66 0.35 7.84 10.64
CA ALA A 66 -0.94 8.36 10.20
C ALA A 66 -0.92 9.89 9.98
N ASP A 67 0.04 10.60 10.60
CA ASP A 67 0.23 12.03 10.38
C ASP A 67 0.56 12.38 8.92
N LEU A 68 1.22 11.46 8.19
CA LEU A 68 1.53 11.64 6.77
C LEU A 68 0.28 11.71 5.90
N LEU A 69 -0.81 11.04 6.31
CA LEU A 69 -2.09 11.05 5.60
C LEU A 69 -2.73 12.45 5.54
N ARG A 70 -2.32 13.37 6.44
CA ARG A 70 -2.78 14.77 6.40
C ARG A 70 -2.30 15.52 5.16
N TYR A 71 -1.20 15.06 4.57
CA TYR A 71 -0.55 15.66 3.42
C TYR A 71 -0.75 14.83 2.14
N SER A 72 -1.50 13.72 2.23
CA SER A 72 -1.80 12.88 1.08
C SER A 72 -2.68 13.64 0.08
N THR A 73 -2.29 13.60 -1.19
CA THR A 73 -3.07 14.14 -2.32
C THR A 73 -4.00 13.11 -2.95
N HIS A 74 -4.02 11.87 -2.43
CA HIS A 74 -4.82 10.78 -2.95
C HIS A 74 -6.30 11.00 -2.62
N SER A 75 -7.17 10.75 -3.61
CA SER A 75 -8.62 10.87 -3.46
C SER A 75 -9.23 9.68 -2.72
N THR A 76 -8.58 8.52 -2.79
CA THR A 76 -9.02 7.27 -2.18
C THR A 76 -7.88 6.56 -1.47
N LEU A 77 -8.24 5.66 -0.54
CA LEU A 77 -7.28 4.75 0.09
C LEU A 77 -6.69 3.76 -0.94
N GLU A 78 -7.47 3.34 -1.93
CA GLU A 78 -7.02 2.44 -3.00
C GLU A 78 -5.87 3.07 -3.80
N ASP A 79 -6.00 4.34 -4.22
CA ASP A 79 -4.94 5.04 -4.96
C ASP A 79 -3.63 5.09 -4.16
N LEU A 80 -3.72 5.40 -2.86
CA LEU A 80 -2.56 5.43 -1.96
C LEU A 80 -1.89 4.04 -1.87
N LEU A 81 -2.68 2.98 -1.73
CA LEU A 81 -2.16 1.62 -1.59
C LEU A 81 -1.57 1.09 -2.91
N ILE A 82 -2.09 1.52 -4.06
CA ILE A 82 -1.47 1.27 -5.37
C ILE A 82 -0.10 1.95 -5.44
N GLU A 83 0.00 3.23 -5.10
CA GLU A 83 1.28 3.96 -5.12
C GLU A 83 2.31 3.32 -4.19
N ILE A 84 1.90 2.92 -2.98
CA ILE A 84 2.77 2.18 -2.06
C ILE A 84 3.16 0.83 -2.66
N GLY A 85 2.21 0.06 -3.21
CA GLY A 85 2.49 -1.24 -3.83
C GLY A 85 3.48 -1.13 -4.98
N GLU A 86 3.34 -0.12 -5.82
CA GLU A 86 4.27 0.19 -6.91
C GLU A 86 5.67 0.56 -6.41
N TYR A 87 5.75 1.39 -5.36
CA TYR A 87 7.01 1.69 -4.70
C TYR A 87 7.70 0.43 -4.19
N LEU A 88 6.95 -0.45 -3.50
CA LEU A 88 7.47 -1.71 -2.97
C LEU A 88 7.93 -2.65 -4.09
N ALA A 89 7.22 -2.68 -5.21
CA ALA A 89 7.61 -3.48 -6.37
C ALA A 89 8.94 -3.01 -6.97
N ARG A 90 9.12 -1.69 -7.12
CA ARG A 90 10.40 -1.11 -7.57
C ARG A 90 11.53 -1.41 -6.61
N GLU A 91 11.30 -1.31 -5.30
CA GLU A 91 12.29 -1.72 -4.30
C GLU A 91 12.62 -3.21 -4.37
N ASN A 92 11.68 -4.04 -4.81
CA ASN A 92 11.89 -5.47 -5.06
C ASN A 92 12.55 -5.76 -6.43
N GLY A 93 12.98 -4.72 -7.17
CA GLY A 93 13.66 -4.84 -8.46
C GLY A 93 12.73 -5.00 -9.66
N TYR A 94 11.43 -4.75 -9.50
CA TYR A 94 10.51 -4.73 -10.62
C TYR A 94 10.72 -3.46 -11.46
N GLU A 95 11.05 -3.64 -12.73
CA GLU A 95 11.12 -2.55 -13.71
C GLU A 95 9.76 -2.44 -14.43
N PRO A 96 9.02 -1.33 -14.25
CA PRO A 96 7.74 -1.16 -14.93
C PRO A 96 7.95 -1.13 -16.44
N PRO A 97 7.02 -1.72 -17.23
CA PRO A 97 7.12 -1.64 -18.67
C PRO A 97 7.14 -0.17 -19.10
N SER A 98 8.12 0.20 -19.92
CA SER A 98 8.20 1.54 -20.50
C SER A 98 6.85 1.88 -21.15
N LEU A 99 6.33 3.08 -20.90
CA LEU A 99 5.06 3.62 -21.42
C LEU A 99 4.97 3.72 -22.96
N GLY A 100 5.79 2.99 -23.73
CA GLY A 100 6.06 3.23 -25.14
C GLY A 100 5.95 2.04 -26.10
N ASN A 101 5.44 0.86 -25.72
CA ASN A 101 5.29 -0.26 -26.70
C ASN A 101 4.01 -1.08 -26.53
N GLN A 102 2.90 -0.46 -26.12
CA GLN A 102 1.56 -0.97 -26.45
C GLN A 102 1.04 -0.18 -27.65
N LEU A 103 1.52 -0.52 -28.87
CA LEU A 103 0.87 -0.26 -30.16
C LEU A 103 1.76 -0.83 -31.29
N SER A 104 1.82 -2.15 -31.41
CA SER A 104 2.07 -2.79 -32.71
C SER A 104 1.66 -4.24 -32.64
N LEU A 105 0.38 -4.49 -32.90
CA LEU A 105 -0.15 -5.72 -33.46
C LEU A 105 -1.58 -5.33 -33.85
N PHE A 106 -1.72 -4.68 -35.01
CA PHE A 106 -2.81 -4.72 -36.00
C PHE A 106 -2.58 -3.60 -37.02
#